data_AF-A0A164JZ28-F1
#
_entry.id   AF-A0A164JZ28-F1
#
_cell.length_a   1.000
_cell.length_b   1.000
_cell.length_c   1.000
_cell.angle_alpha   90.00
_cell.angle_beta   90.00
_cell.angle_gamma   90.00
#
_symmetry.space_group_name_H-M   'P 1'
#
loop_
_entity.id
_entity.type
_entity.pdbx_description
1 polymer ?
#
loop_
_entity_poly.entity_id
_entity_poly.type
_entity_poly.pdbx_seq_one_letter_code
_entity_poly.pdbx_strand_id
1 'polypeptide(L)'
;MSLTDTAFAGPVDPDRCLEDLRWHREFHRQSQFRWWDSEAVLVATEFTGGRDNFETITELAELERDRLELADYAATCQRALGSALKQARTTLGLTDWTFAEDNLGLTARTCEQSSYLASWADPFDHRWASNPQVDRVRRSCARMMFGNPFILSWELSQLWTLYEAAEMLLEDALVDLSIELSNSCSPTALLWATQMASSVGLEHRIADQRERRGNPGDDRRRPRQSFTTVR
;
A
#
# COMPACT_ATOMS: atom_id res chain seq x y z
N MET A 1 -23.92 -13.76 19.88
CA MET A 1 -24.20 -14.27 18.51
C MET A 1 -22.88 -14.33 17.76
N SER A 2 -22.41 -15.55 17.45
CA SER A 2 -21.16 -15.80 16.75
C SER A 2 -21.41 -15.69 15.24
N LEU A 3 -20.74 -14.76 14.56
CA LEU A 3 -20.72 -14.67 13.09
C LEU A 3 -19.51 -15.45 12.56
N THR A 4 -19.47 -16.74 12.89
CA THR A 4 -18.57 -17.71 12.27
C THR A 4 -19.40 -18.52 11.29
N ASP A 5 -18.86 -18.71 10.09
CA ASP A 5 -19.39 -19.51 8.98
C ASP A 5 -20.39 -18.85 8.02
N THR A 6 -19.86 -17.95 7.18
CA THR A 6 -20.17 -18.03 5.75
C THR A 6 -18.97 -18.64 5.02
N ALA A 7 -18.65 -19.89 5.35
CA ALA A 7 -17.85 -20.72 4.47
C ALA A 7 -18.74 -21.08 3.28
N PHE A 8 -18.38 -20.58 2.09
CA PHE A 8 -19.05 -20.99 0.85
C PHE A 8 -18.86 -22.50 0.67
N ALA A 9 -19.91 -23.26 0.95
CA ALA A 9 -19.97 -24.70 0.73
C ALA A 9 -20.48 -24.99 -0.69
N GLY A 10 -19.58 -24.90 -1.66
CA GLY A 10 -19.78 -25.26 -3.07
C GLY A 10 -18.50 -25.00 -3.86
N PRO A 11 -18.27 -25.69 -5.00
CA PRO A 11 -17.18 -25.33 -5.89
C PRO A 11 -17.34 -23.86 -6.31
N VAL A 12 -16.33 -23.04 -6.03
CA VAL A 12 -16.30 -21.65 -6.46
C VAL A 12 -16.12 -21.66 -7.97
N ASP A 13 -17.08 -21.13 -8.70
CA ASP A 13 -17.04 -20.99 -10.15
C ASP A 13 -16.16 -19.77 -10.53
N PRO A 14 -14.96 -19.99 -11.12
CA PRO A 14 -14.07 -18.92 -11.55
C PRO A 14 -14.72 -17.86 -12.43
N ASP A 15 -15.52 -18.29 -13.40
CA ASP A 15 -16.08 -17.41 -14.42
C ASP A 15 -17.13 -16.48 -13.79
N ARG A 16 -17.96 -17.03 -12.91
CA ARG A 16 -18.90 -16.25 -12.12
C ARG A 16 -18.20 -15.25 -11.21
N CYS A 17 -17.10 -15.64 -10.57
CA CYS A 17 -16.38 -14.73 -9.69
C CYS A 17 -15.67 -13.60 -10.45
N LEU A 18 -15.26 -13.82 -11.70
CA LEU A 18 -14.77 -12.76 -12.59
C LEU A 18 -15.90 -11.87 -13.10
N GLU A 19 -17.07 -12.43 -13.42
CA GLU A 19 -18.28 -11.67 -13.77
C GLU A 19 -18.70 -10.74 -12.62
N ASP A 20 -18.73 -11.26 -11.39
CA ASP A 20 -19.00 -10.49 -10.18
C ASP A 20 -18.00 -9.34 -10.01
N LEU A 21 -16.70 -9.57 -10.27
CA LEU A 21 -15.69 -8.50 -10.23
C LEU A 21 -15.98 -7.42 -11.29
N ARG A 22 -16.36 -7.80 -12.51
CA ARG A 22 -16.72 -6.85 -13.56
C ARG A 22 -17.93 -6.01 -13.15
N TRP A 23 -18.99 -6.65 -12.68
CA TRP A 23 -20.19 -5.96 -12.23
C TRP A 23 -19.90 -5.02 -11.06
N HIS A 24 -19.09 -5.46 -10.11
CA HIS A 24 -18.61 -4.64 -8.99
C HIS A 24 -17.88 -3.37 -9.47
N ARG A 25 -16.94 -3.52 -10.41
CA ARG A 25 -16.21 -2.38 -11.00
C ARG A 25 -17.14 -1.44 -11.76
N GLU A 26 -18.14 -1.95 -12.48
CA GLU A 26 -19.13 -1.11 -13.16
C GLU A 26 -19.99 -0.33 -12.16
N PHE A 27 -20.52 -1.02 -11.15
CA PHE A 27 -21.40 -0.44 -10.13
C PHE A 27 -20.69 0.64 -9.31
N HIS A 28 -19.45 0.41 -8.89
CA HIS A 28 -18.68 1.35 -8.08
C HIS A 28 -17.85 2.35 -8.88
N ARG A 29 -17.97 2.39 -10.20
CA ARG A 29 -17.11 3.21 -11.07
C ARG A 29 -15.63 2.97 -10.77
N GLN A 30 -15.27 1.70 -10.85
CA GLN A 30 -14.00 1.02 -10.58
C GLN A 30 -13.85 0.46 -9.17
N SER A 31 -14.03 1.21 -8.09
CA SER A 31 -13.75 0.69 -6.74
C SER A 31 -14.55 1.40 -5.66
N GLN A 32 -14.83 0.70 -4.56
CA GLN A 32 -15.36 1.35 -3.35
C GLN A 32 -14.30 2.22 -2.66
N PHE A 33 -13.05 1.75 -2.62
CA PHE A 33 -11.89 2.55 -2.21
C PHE A 33 -11.36 3.40 -3.37
N ARG A 34 -12.25 4.07 -4.10
CA ARG A 34 -11.84 5.11 -5.03
C ARG A 34 -11.35 6.33 -4.24
N TRP A 35 -10.17 6.83 -4.56
CA TRP A 35 -9.52 7.93 -3.86
C TRP A 35 -8.88 8.91 -4.84
N TRP A 36 -8.85 10.19 -4.49
CA TRP A 36 -8.25 11.25 -5.29
C TRP A 36 -7.00 11.78 -4.57
N ASP A 37 -6.35 12.80 -5.14
CA ASP A 37 -5.19 13.43 -4.53
C ASP A 37 -5.46 13.95 -3.11
N SER A 38 -6.66 14.49 -2.88
CA SER A 38 -7.13 14.93 -1.57
C SER A 38 -7.10 13.85 -0.49
N GLU A 39 -7.48 12.62 -0.81
CA GLU A 39 -7.53 11.52 0.16
C GLU A 39 -6.12 11.06 0.54
N ALA A 40 -5.19 11.01 -0.42
CA ALA A 40 -3.79 10.68 -0.11
C ALA A 40 -3.16 11.75 0.79
N VAL A 41 -3.45 13.04 0.55
CA VAL A 41 -3.04 14.13 1.42
C VAL A 41 -3.67 13.98 2.81
N LEU A 42 -4.97 13.68 2.89
CA LEU A 42 -5.66 13.51 4.18
C LEU A 42 -5.05 12.38 5.01
N VAL A 43 -4.72 11.24 4.39
CA VAL A 43 -4.02 10.13 5.07
C VAL A 43 -2.65 10.58 5.55
N ALA A 44 -1.84 11.23 4.70
CA ALA A 44 -0.53 11.73 5.10
C ALA A 44 -0.64 12.71 6.29
N THR A 45 -1.60 13.62 6.24
CA THR A 45 -1.87 14.60 7.30
C THR A 45 -2.37 13.96 8.60
N GLU A 46 -3.12 12.86 8.54
CA GLU A 46 -3.54 12.13 9.75
C GLU A 46 -2.32 11.56 10.51
N PHE A 47 -1.34 11.02 9.78
CA PHE A 47 -0.11 10.49 10.37
C PHE A 47 0.80 11.58 10.94
N THR A 48 0.83 12.77 10.34
CA THR A 48 1.59 13.92 10.87
C THR A 48 0.83 14.71 11.96
N GLY A 49 -0.33 14.22 12.40
CA GLY A 49 -1.15 14.88 13.41
C GLY A 49 -1.68 16.26 12.96
N GLY A 50 -1.86 16.48 11.67
CA GLY A 50 -2.33 17.74 11.10
C GLY A 50 -1.23 18.69 10.63
N ARG A 51 0.05 18.35 10.81
CA ARG A 51 1.17 19.22 10.42
C ARG A 51 1.45 19.10 8.92
N ASP A 52 1.56 20.24 8.25
CA ASP A 52 1.80 20.37 6.82
C ASP A 52 3.08 21.13 6.46
N ASN A 53 3.75 21.73 7.45
CA ASN A 53 5.00 22.48 7.29
C ASN A 53 6.04 22.01 8.30
N PHE A 54 7.29 21.87 7.84
CA PHE A 54 8.42 21.36 8.62
C PHE A 54 9.66 22.19 8.24
N GLU A 55 10.41 22.67 9.22
CA GLU A 55 11.52 23.61 8.98
C GLU A 55 12.80 23.25 9.74
N THR A 56 12.72 22.39 10.75
CA THR A 56 13.83 22.11 11.68
C THR A 56 14.31 20.66 11.61
N ILE A 57 15.52 20.42 12.12
CA ILE A 57 16.10 19.06 12.18
C ILE A 57 15.30 18.11 13.08
N THR A 58 14.67 18.65 14.14
CA THR A 58 13.80 17.85 15.02
C THR A 58 12.52 17.47 14.30
N GLU A 59 11.94 18.40 13.54
CA GLU A 59 10.76 18.13 12.70
C GLU A 59 11.07 17.15 11.57
N LEU A 60 12.28 17.17 11.00
CA LEU A 60 12.72 16.14 10.05
C LEU A 60 12.74 14.74 10.69
N ALA A 61 13.21 14.64 11.93
CA ALA A 61 13.23 13.38 12.67
C ALA A 61 11.83 12.89 13.08
N GLU A 62 10.90 13.80 13.33
CA GLU A 62 9.48 13.50 13.53
C GLU A 62 8.86 12.99 12.23
N LEU A 63 9.07 13.70 11.12
CA LEU A 63 8.56 13.33 9.80
C LEU A 63 9.05 11.94 9.35
N GLU A 64 10.31 11.58 9.60
CA GLU A 64 10.80 10.23 9.28
C GLU A 64 10.10 9.15 10.12
N ARG A 65 9.76 9.45 11.37
CA ARG A 65 9.02 8.51 12.23
C ARG A 65 7.60 8.32 11.72
N ASP A 66 6.91 9.41 11.38
CA ASP A 66 5.54 9.37 10.87
C ASP A 66 5.51 8.63 9.52
N ARG A 67 6.50 8.88 8.66
CA ARG A 67 6.69 8.15 7.40
C ARG A 67 6.91 6.65 7.61
N LEU A 68 7.74 6.27 8.58
CA LEU A 68 7.98 4.86 8.91
C LEU A 68 6.73 4.16 9.47
N GLU A 69 5.93 4.85 10.28
CA GLU A 69 4.65 4.33 10.78
C GLU A 69 3.65 4.13 9.63
N LEU A 70 3.56 5.10 8.73
CA LEU A 70 2.74 5.00 7.52
C LEU A 70 3.20 3.86 6.61
N ALA A 71 4.51 3.69 6.43
CA ALA A 71 5.10 2.59 5.67
C ALA A 71 4.77 1.21 6.26
N ASP A 72 4.79 1.07 7.60
CA ASP A 72 4.38 -0.19 8.26
C ASP A 72 2.88 -0.49 8.05
N TYR A 73 2.03 0.54 8.06
CA TYR A 73 0.62 0.39 7.75
C TYR A 73 0.39 0.02 6.27
N ALA A 74 1.09 0.67 5.34
CA ALA A 74 1.06 0.34 3.92
C ALA A 74 1.51 -1.12 3.68
N ALA A 75 2.60 -1.56 4.33
CA ALA A 75 3.07 -2.94 4.29
C ALA A 75 2.04 -3.92 4.89
N THR A 76 1.29 -3.51 5.91
CA THR A 76 0.17 -4.30 6.46
C THR A 76 -0.96 -4.47 5.45
N CYS A 77 -1.30 -3.41 4.70
CA CYS A 77 -2.26 -3.50 3.59
C CYS A 77 -1.75 -4.40 2.46
N GLN A 78 -0.46 -4.30 2.11
CA GLN A 78 0.17 -5.14 1.09
C GLN A 78 0.17 -6.63 1.49
N ARG A 79 0.41 -6.95 2.76
CA ARG A 79 0.29 -8.32 3.29
C ARG A 79 -1.15 -8.82 3.21
N ALA A 80 -2.14 -7.99 3.53
CA ALA A 80 -3.56 -8.33 3.38
C ALA A 80 -3.91 -8.65 1.93
N LEU A 81 -3.46 -7.81 0.98
CA LEU A 81 -3.59 -8.05 -0.46
C LEU A 81 -2.96 -9.40 -0.85
N GLY A 82 -1.74 -9.69 -0.41
CA GLY A 82 -1.05 -10.95 -0.68
C GLY A 82 -1.83 -12.19 -0.22
N SER A 83 -2.46 -12.14 0.96
CA SER A 83 -3.34 -13.23 1.42
C SER A 83 -4.56 -13.42 0.51
N ALA A 84 -5.19 -12.34 0.06
CA ALA A 84 -6.32 -12.41 -0.87
C ALA A 84 -5.90 -12.93 -2.26
N LEU A 85 -4.76 -12.47 -2.79
CA LEU A 85 -4.21 -12.93 -4.06
C LEU A 85 -3.91 -14.43 -4.06
N LYS A 86 -3.35 -14.96 -2.96
CA LYS A 86 -3.16 -16.41 -2.81
C LYS A 86 -4.48 -17.16 -2.86
N GLN A 87 -5.50 -16.67 -2.15
CA GLN A 87 -6.82 -17.28 -2.14
C GLN A 87 -7.45 -17.27 -3.54
N ALA A 88 -7.40 -16.13 -4.25
CA ALA A 88 -7.86 -15.99 -5.62
C ALA A 88 -7.14 -16.97 -6.57
N ARG A 89 -5.81 -17.06 -6.49
CA ARG A 89 -5.00 -17.97 -7.31
C ARG A 89 -5.35 -19.44 -7.05
N THR A 90 -5.52 -19.82 -5.77
CA THR A 90 -5.96 -21.18 -5.40
C THR A 90 -7.37 -21.48 -5.93
N THR A 91 -8.29 -20.53 -5.84
CA THR A 91 -9.66 -20.66 -6.36
C THR A 91 -9.69 -20.88 -7.88
N LEU A 92 -8.83 -20.21 -8.64
CA LEU A 92 -8.72 -20.39 -10.10
C LEU A 92 -7.95 -21.65 -10.51
N GLY A 93 -7.25 -22.31 -9.58
CA GLY A 93 -6.33 -23.40 -9.91
C GLY A 93 -5.14 -22.96 -10.77
N LEU A 94 -4.77 -21.67 -10.73
CA LEU A 94 -3.66 -21.12 -11.52
C LEU A 94 -2.32 -21.25 -10.80
N THR A 95 -1.26 -21.33 -11.59
CA THR A 95 0.13 -21.33 -11.10
C THR A 95 0.83 -19.98 -11.28
N ASP A 96 0.33 -19.13 -12.17
CA ASP A 96 0.86 -17.80 -12.49
C ASP A 96 -0.06 -16.67 -11.97
N TRP A 97 0.29 -15.43 -12.33
CA TRP A 97 -0.41 -14.20 -11.93
C TRP A 97 -1.15 -13.52 -13.09
N THR A 98 -1.39 -14.22 -14.20
CA THR A 98 -2.05 -13.66 -15.39
C THR A 98 -3.40 -13.04 -15.05
N PHE A 99 -4.19 -13.69 -14.19
CA PHE A 99 -5.47 -13.15 -13.73
C PHE A 99 -5.34 -11.76 -13.09
N ALA A 100 -4.25 -11.50 -12.36
CA ALA A 100 -4.06 -10.26 -11.63
C ALA A 100 -3.62 -9.13 -12.56
N GLU A 101 -2.83 -9.44 -13.58
CA GLU A 101 -2.49 -8.49 -14.65
C GLU A 101 -3.76 -8.13 -15.44
N ASP A 102 -4.49 -9.16 -15.89
CA ASP A 102 -5.68 -8.99 -16.73
C ASP A 102 -6.80 -8.28 -15.98
N ASN A 103 -7.06 -8.62 -14.72
CA ASN A 103 -8.28 -8.17 -14.03
C ASN A 103 -8.04 -7.13 -12.94
N LEU A 104 -6.85 -7.11 -12.33
CA LEU A 104 -6.52 -6.24 -11.19
C LEU A 104 -5.53 -5.13 -11.53
N GLY A 105 -4.97 -5.12 -12.75
CA GLY A 105 -3.95 -4.15 -13.14
C GLY A 105 -2.67 -4.23 -12.30
N LEU A 106 -2.42 -5.38 -11.65
CA LEU A 106 -1.24 -5.63 -10.83
C LEU A 106 -0.21 -6.42 -11.63
N THR A 107 1.06 -6.01 -11.57
CA THR A 107 2.14 -6.79 -12.21
C THR A 107 2.37 -8.11 -11.49
N ALA A 108 2.82 -9.14 -12.22
CA ALA A 108 3.24 -10.40 -11.61
C ALA A 108 4.24 -10.21 -10.45
N ARG A 109 5.21 -9.29 -10.61
CA ARG A 109 6.19 -8.96 -9.56
C ARG A 109 5.51 -8.44 -8.29
N THR A 110 4.55 -7.53 -8.41
CA THR A 110 3.78 -7.00 -7.28
C THR A 110 3.00 -8.12 -6.58
N CYS A 111 2.40 -9.03 -7.33
CA CYS A 111 1.68 -10.17 -6.79
C CYS A 111 2.60 -11.16 -6.06
N GLU A 112 3.77 -11.45 -6.63
CA GLU A 112 4.80 -12.29 -6.00
C GLU A 112 5.29 -11.68 -4.69
N GLN A 113 5.68 -10.40 -4.71
CA GLN A 113 6.15 -9.69 -3.52
C GLN A 113 5.09 -9.66 -2.43
N SER A 114 3.86 -9.27 -2.76
CA SER A 114 2.75 -9.21 -1.80
C SER A 114 2.45 -10.59 -1.21
N SER A 115 2.44 -11.62 -2.06
CA SER A 115 2.22 -13.01 -1.64
C SER A 115 3.35 -13.52 -0.76
N TYR A 116 4.60 -13.19 -1.09
CA TYR A 116 5.76 -13.55 -0.30
C TYR A 116 5.71 -12.89 1.08
N LEU A 117 5.42 -11.59 1.14
CA LEU A 117 5.26 -10.83 2.39
C LEU A 117 4.10 -11.38 3.24
N ALA A 118 3.02 -11.82 2.62
CA ALA A 118 1.92 -12.49 3.32
C ALA A 118 2.31 -13.86 3.90
N SER A 119 3.40 -14.49 3.44
CA SER A 119 3.97 -15.70 4.05
C SER A 119 4.99 -15.39 5.15
N TRP A 120 5.48 -14.14 5.25
CA TRP A 120 6.60 -13.74 6.12
C TRP A 120 6.23 -13.52 7.58
N ALA A 121 5.21 -14.23 8.04
CA ALA A 121 4.94 -14.36 9.45
C ALA A 121 5.59 -15.69 9.91
N ASP A 122 6.18 -15.69 11.10
CA ASP A 122 7.22 -16.63 11.59
C ASP A 122 7.01 -18.11 11.17
N PRO A 123 7.89 -18.76 10.39
CA PRO A 123 7.70 -20.14 9.92
C PRO A 123 7.52 -21.20 11.03
N PHE A 124 7.74 -20.86 12.30
CA PHE A 124 7.61 -21.77 13.44
C PHE A 124 6.40 -21.55 14.36
N ASP A 125 5.57 -20.53 14.16
CA ASP A 125 4.53 -20.20 15.16
C ASP A 125 3.09 -20.72 14.87
N HIS A 126 2.63 -21.13 13.69
CA HIS A 126 1.21 -21.41 13.35
C HIS A 126 0.10 -20.37 13.75
N ARG A 127 0.28 -19.52 14.78
CA ARG A 127 -0.61 -18.43 15.22
C ARG A 127 -0.29 -17.11 14.53
N TRP A 128 0.91 -16.97 13.99
CA TRP A 128 1.36 -15.89 13.09
C TRP A 128 0.56 -15.76 11.80
N ALA A 129 -0.17 -16.81 11.39
CA ALA A 129 -1.05 -16.80 10.21
C ALA A 129 -2.14 -15.71 10.29
N SER A 130 -2.33 -15.11 11.46
CA SER A 130 -3.17 -13.96 11.70
C SER A 130 -2.37 -12.84 12.35
N ASN A 131 -1.63 -12.02 11.58
CA ASN A 131 -1.32 -10.68 12.08
C ASN A 131 -2.68 -10.00 12.32
N PRO A 132 -3.06 -9.65 13.57
CA PRO A 132 -4.41 -9.18 13.87
C PRO A 132 -4.79 -7.91 13.10
N GLN A 133 -3.80 -7.09 12.72
CA GLN A 133 -4.00 -5.91 11.90
C GLN A 133 -4.24 -6.29 10.43
N VAL A 134 -3.50 -7.26 9.88
CA VAL A 134 -3.77 -7.80 8.54
C VAL A 134 -5.19 -8.37 8.46
N ASP A 135 -5.60 -9.14 9.47
CA ASP A 135 -6.96 -9.68 9.53
C ASP A 135 -8.03 -8.62 9.77
N ARG A 136 -7.70 -7.55 10.49
CA ARG A 136 -8.61 -6.40 10.64
C ARG A 136 -8.80 -5.67 9.33
N VAL A 137 -7.73 -5.40 8.58
CA VAL A 137 -7.79 -4.77 7.24
C VAL A 137 -8.60 -5.64 6.28
N ARG A 138 -8.28 -6.94 6.21
CA ARG A 138 -9.04 -7.91 5.39
C ARG A 138 -10.51 -7.95 5.77
N ARG A 139 -10.86 -8.04 7.05
CA ARG A 139 -12.26 -8.07 7.50
C ARG A 139 -12.99 -6.76 7.23
N SER A 140 -12.30 -5.63 7.30
CA SER A 140 -12.90 -4.33 7.00
C SER A 140 -13.29 -4.24 5.53
N CYS A 141 -12.43 -4.73 4.62
CA CYS A 141 -12.73 -4.82 3.20
C CYS A 141 -13.78 -5.92 2.90
N ALA A 142 -13.67 -7.10 3.51
CA ALA A 142 -14.55 -8.24 3.26
C ALA A 142 -15.98 -8.07 3.83
N ARG A 143 -16.15 -7.30 4.91
CA ARG A 143 -17.49 -6.99 5.45
C ARG A 143 -18.35 -6.17 4.48
N MET A 144 -17.73 -5.52 3.51
CA MET A 144 -18.41 -4.69 2.52
C MET A 144 -18.79 -5.47 1.24
N MET A 145 -18.18 -6.63 1.00
CA MET A 145 -18.27 -7.38 -0.27
C MET A 145 -18.29 -8.89 -0.01
N PHE A 146 -19.41 -9.53 -0.34
CA PHE A 146 -19.62 -10.98 -0.23
C PHE A 146 -18.42 -11.77 -0.78
N GLY A 147 -17.82 -12.63 0.07
CA GLY A 147 -16.82 -13.73 -0.12
C GLY A 147 -16.00 -13.97 -1.40
N ASN A 148 -16.05 -13.10 -2.41
CA ASN A 148 -15.38 -13.24 -3.68
C ASN A 148 -13.93 -12.76 -3.53
N PRO A 149 -12.93 -13.66 -3.70
CA PRO A 149 -11.54 -13.32 -3.48
C PRO A 149 -11.00 -12.31 -4.51
N PHE A 150 -11.57 -12.21 -5.72
CA PHE A 150 -11.13 -11.21 -6.72
C PHE A 150 -11.54 -9.80 -6.34
N ILE A 151 -12.80 -9.62 -5.90
CA ILE A 151 -13.27 -8.33 -5.41
C ILE A 151 -12.46 -7.90 -4.19
N LEU A 152 -12.19 -8.83 -3.26
CA LEU A 152 -11.36 -8.55 -2.11
C LEU A 152 -9.93 -8.14 -2.50
N SER A 153 -9.30 -8.86 -3.44
CA SER A 153 -7.97 -8.51 -3.97
C SER A 153 -7.97 -7.14 -4.66
N TRP A 154 -9.01 -6.83 -5.43
CA TRP A 154 -9.16 -5.53 -6.09
C TRP A 154 -9.29 -4.38 -5.10
N GLU A 155 -10.18 -4.50 -4.11
CA GLU A 155 -10.39 -3.45 -3.11
C GLU A 155 -9.17 -3.26 -2.21
N LEU A 156 -8.48 -4.35 -1.84
CA LEU A 156 -7.23 -4.28 -1.08
C LEU A 156 -6.08 -3.64 -1.87
N SER A 157 -6.05 -3.80 -3.20
CA SER A 157 -5.03 -3.12 -4.02
C SER A 157 -5.28 -1.62 -4.09
N GLN A 158 -6.55 -1.18 -4.16
CA GLN A 158 -6.88 0.24 -4.12
C GLN A 158 -6.57 0.86 -2.75
N LEU A 159 -6.85 0.13 -1.66
CA LEU A 159 -6.48 0.56 -0.32
C LEU A 159 -4.96 0.66 -0.16
N TRP A 160 -4.20 -0.37 -0.56
CA TRP A 160 -2.75 -0.36 -0.47
C TRP A 160 -2.12 0.80 -1.26
N THR A 161 -2.58 1.03 -2.49
CA THR A 161 -2.06 2.13 -3.34
C THR A 161 -2.37 3.52 -2.78
N LEU A 162 -3.46 3.69 -2.02
CA LEU A 162 -3.73 4.94 -1.28
C LEU A 162 -2.66 5.20 -0.22
N TYR A 163 -2.38 4.21 0.63
CA TYR A 163 -1.41 4.35 1.71
C TYR A 163 0.02 4.46 1.18
N GLU A 164 0.36 3.75 0.08
CA GLU A 164 1.63 3.92 -0.62
C GLU A 164 1.74 5.35 -1.19
N ALA A 165 0.68 5.89 -1.79
CA ALA A 165 0.69 7.25 -2.31
C ALA A 165 0.85 8.30 -1.21
N ALA A 166 0.23 8.08 -0.04
CA ALA A 166 0.41 8.93 1.14
C ALA A 166 1.84 8.83 1.72
N GLU A 167 2.42 7.63 1.78
CA GLU A 167 3.83 7.43 2.17
C GLU A 167 4.76 8.22 1.26
N MET A 168 4.51 8.19 -0.06
CA MET A 168 5.31 8.93 -1.03
C MET A 168 5.20 10.46 -0.86
N LEU A 169 4.08 11.00 -0.35
CA LEU A 169 3.99 12.42 0.00
C LEU A 169 4.90 12.77 1.18
N LEU A 170 4.93 11.92 2.21
CA LEU A 170 5.84 12.12 3.35
C LEU A 170 7.31 11.94 2.95
N GLU A 171 7.61 11.01 2.05
CA GLU A 171 8.95 10.85 1.47
C GLU A 171 9.38 12.07 0.66
N ASP A 172 8.48 12.63 -0.16
CA ASP A 172 8.75 13.85 -0.93
C ASP A 172 9.09 15.02 0.02
N ALA A 173 8.31 15.21 1.09
CA ALA A 173 8.54 16.25 2.09
C ALA A 173 9.85 16.03 2.86
N LEU A 174 10.15 14.79 3.24
CA LEU A 174 11.37 14.43 3.97
C LEU A 174 12.63 14.70 3.14
N VAL A 175 12.62 14.32 1.87
CA VAL A 175 13.75 14.55 0.96
C VAL A 175 13.94 16.04 0.72
N ASP A 176 12.87 16.80 0.50
CA ASP A 176 12.95 18.24 0.28
C ASP A 176 13.52 18.96 1.51
N LEU A 177 13.00 18.66 2.71
CA LEU A 177 13.51 19.23 3.96
C LEU A 177 14.95 18.83 4.25
N SER A 178 15.34 17.59 3.94
CA SER A 178 16.73 17.13 4.09
C SER A 178 17.70 17.95 3.23
N ILE A 179 17.29 18.30 2.00
CA ILE A 179 18.08 19.14 1.10
C ILE A 179 18.15 20.57 1.63
N GLU A 180 17.03 21.14 2.08
CA GLU A 180 16.99 22.50 2.63
C GLU A 180 17.88 22.65 3.86
N LEU A 181 17.84 21.68 4.78
CA LEU A 181 18.65 21.65 5.99
C LEU A 181 20.13 21.32 5.73
N SER A 182 20.50 20.78 4.57
CA SER A 182 21.88 20.40 4.27
C SER A 182 22.89 21.56 4.29
N ASN A 183 22.40 22.79 4.06
CA ASN A 183 23.24 23.99 4.11
C ASN A 183 23.45 24.55 5.52
N SER A 184 22.59 24.18 6.48
CA SER A 184 22.53 24.79 7.81
C SER A 184 22.79 23.80 8.96
N CYS A 185 22.68 22.50 8.70
CA CYS A 185 22.84 21.43 9.67
C CYS A 185 24.10 20.59 9.39
N SER A 186 24.65 19.98 10.44
CA SER A 186 25.79 19.07 10.27
C SER A 186 25.33 17.76 9.59
N PRO A 187 26.20 17.10 8.80
CA PRO A 187 25.86 15.81 8.19
C PRO A 187 25.42 14.76 9.20
N THR A 188 26.04 14.73 10.39
CA THR A 188 25.66 13.79 11.46
C THR A 188 24.24 14.03 11.97
N ALA A 189 23.81 15.29 12.08
CA ALA A 189 22.45 15.62 12.51
C ALA A 189 21.41 15.17 11.48
N LEU A 190 21.70 15.37 10.18
CA LEU A 190 20.85 14.87 9.09
C LEU A 190 20.73 13.35 9.12
N LEU A 191 21.85 12.64 9.23
CA LEU A 191 21.85 11.17 9.28
C LEU A 191 21.05 10.62 10.46
N TRP A 192 21.16 11.27 11.62
CA TRP A 192 20.34 10.94 12.77
C TRP A 192 18.85 11.16 12.48
N ALA A 193 18.47 12.31 11.94
CA ALA A 193 17.07 12.67 11.69
C ALA A 193 16.42 11.76 10.63
N THR A 194 17.14 11.46 9.55
CA THR A 194 16.65 10.58 8.47
C THR A 194 16.89 9.09 8.74
N GLN A 195 17.38 8.73 9.93
CA GLN A 195 17.76 7.36 10.31
C GLN A 195 18.68 6.65 9.30
N MET A 196 19.55 7.41 8.61
CA MET A 196 20.45 6.87 7.60
C MET A 196 21.80 6.49 8.22
N ALA A 197 22.32 5.33 7.83
CA ALA A 197 23.62 4.86 8.33
C ALA A 197 24.82 5.64 7.78
N SER A 198 24.67 6.29 6.61
CA SER A 198 25.76 7.01 5.95
C SER A 198 25.25 8.10 5.00
N SER A 199 26.09 9.11 4.73
CA SER A 199 25.79 10.19 3.78
C SER A 199 25.55 9.65 2.37
N VAL A 200 26.29 8.62 1.95
CA VAL A 200 26.07 7.95 0.66
C VAL A 200 24.68 7.32 0.58
N GLY A 201 24.20 6.72 1.68
CA GLY A 201 22.84 6.19 1.74
C GLY A 201 21.78 7.28 1.61
N LEU A 202 21.98 8.42 2.28
CA LEU A 202 21.10 9.58 2.16
C LEU A 202 21.12 10.16 0.74
N GLU A 203 22.29 10.30 0.12
CA GLU A 203 22.44 10.75 -1.27
C GLU A 203 21.72 9.82 -2.25
N HIS A 204 21.83 8.50 -2.08
CA HIS A 204 21.10 7.55 -2.90
C HIS A 204 19.58 7.63 -2.70
N ARG A 205 19.10 7.81 -1.46
CA ARG A 205 17.66 8.00 -1.18
C ARG A 205 17.14 9.24 -1.90
N ILE A 206 17.87 10.36 -1.80
CA ILE A 206 17.55 11.60 -2.51
C ILE A 206 17.54 11.38 -4.02
N ALA A 207 18.56 10.71 -4.56
CA ALA A 207 18.68 10.45 -6.00
C ALA A 207 17.53 9.56 -6.52
N ASP A 208 17.20 8.45 -5.83
CA ASP A 208 16.10 7.56 -6.20
C ASP A 208 14.76 8.30 -6.17
N GLN A 209 14.52 9.09 -5.12
CA GLN A 209 13.31 9.92 -5.03
C GLN A 209 13.25 10.91 -6.21
N ARG A 210 14.34 11.60 -6.54
CA ARG A 210 14.36 12.57 -7.64
C ARG A 210 14.19 11.91 -9.01
N GLU A 211 14.76 10.73 -9.21
CA GLU A 211 14.58 9.96 -10.44
C GLU A 211 13.11 9.57 -10.63
N ARG A 212 12.48 9.04 -9.58
CA ARG A 212 11.11 8.51 -9.63
C ARG A 212 10.05 9.60 -9.61
N ARG A 213 10.23 10.63 -8.77
CA ARG A 213 9.21 11.62 -8.42
C ARG A 213 9.52 13.02 -8.95
N GLY A 214 10.76 13.31 -9.31
CA GLY A 214 11.18 14.61 -9.81
C GLY A 214 11.39 15.66 -8.73
N ASN A 215 11.58 16.91 -9.16
CA ASN A 215 11.81 18.07 -8.30
C ASN A 215 10.50 18.65 -7.74
N PRO A 216 10.55 19.56 -6.74
CA PRO A 216 9.35 20.25 -6.26
C PRO A 216 8.59 20.89 -7.40
N GLY A 217 7.27 20.64 -7.46
CA GLY A 217 6.40 21.10 -8.56
C GLY A 217 6.30 20.16 -9.76
N ASP A 218 7.07 19.06 -9.82
CA ASP A 218 6.94 18.03 -10.87
C ASP A 218 5.58 17.32 -10.77
N ASP A 219 4.91 17.14 -11.91
CA ASP A 219 3.59 16.50 -11.98
C ASP A 219 3.61 15.05 -11.48
N ARG A 220 4.76 14.37 -11.54
CA ARG A 220 4.93 13.00 -11.02
C ARG A 220 4.75 12.90 -9.50
N ARG A 221 4.82 14.02 -8.77
CA ARG A 221 4.57 14.07 -7.34
C ARG A 221 3.10 14.04 -6.97
N ARG A 222 2.21 14.37 -7.90
CA ARG A 222 0.77 14.39 -7.62
C ARG A 222 0.27 12.94 -7.46
N PRO A 223 -0.31 12.58 -6.30
CA PRO A 223 -0.95 11.27 -6.13
C PRO A 223 -2.04 11.09 -7.18
N ARG A 224 -2.04 9.96 -7.87
CA ARG A 224 -3.07 9.64 -8.85
C ARG A 224 -3.42 8.17 -8.74
N GLN A 225 -4.69 7.89 -8.44
CA GLN A 225 -5.24 6.57 -8.67
C GLN A 225 -5.42 6.36 -10.17
N SER A 226 -4.69 5.41 -10.74
CA SER A 226 -4.84 5.03 -12.14
C SER A 226 -5.55 3.69 -12.24
N PHE A 227 -6.68 3.68 -12.91
CA PHE A 227 -7.31 2.43 -13.33
C PHE A 227 -6.80 2.07 -14.71
N THR A 228 -6.03 0.99 -14.81
CA THR A 228 -5.73 0.41 -16.12
C THR A 228 -7.05 -0.06 -16.70
N THR A 229 -7.38 0.37 -17.92
CA THR A 229 -8.53 -0.14 -18.64
C THR A 229 -8.27 -1.62 -18.92
N VAL A 230 -8.88 -2.49 -18.11
CA VAL A 230 -8.86 -3.93 -18.33
C VAL A 230 -9.61 -4.18 -19.64
N ARG A 231 -8.96 -4.87 -20.58
CA ARG A 231 -9.50 -5.20 -21.90
C ARG A 231 -10.43 -6.40 -21.82
#